data_AF-A0A1Z1M180-F1
#
_entry.id   AF-A0A1Z1M180-F1
#
_cell.length_a   1.000
_cell.length_b   1.000
_cell.length_c   1.000
_cell.angle_alpha   90.00
_cell.angle_beta   90.00
_cell.angle_gamma   90.00
#
_symmetry.space_group_name_H-M   'P 1'
#
loop_
_entity.id
_entity.type
_entity.pdbx_description
1 polymer ?
#
loop_
_entity_poly.entity_id
_entity_poly.type
_entity_poly.pdbx_seq_one_letter_code
_entity_poly.pdbx_strand_id
1 'polypeptide(L)' 'MRKNKKLSRTNYLQKQEELVTNLKKELVLINIRHKTKQNIKPHLIKQIKNKISKVLALGITEE' A
#
# COMPACT_ATOMS: atom_id res chain seq x y z
N MET A 1 -1.99 1.52 35.92
CA MET A 1 -2.31 2.21 34.64
C MET A 1 -1.84 1.37 33.46
N ARG A 2 -2.72 0.70 32.71
CA ARG A 2 -2.38 -0.07 31.50
C ARG A 2 -3.34 0.33 30.36
N LYS A 3 -3.09 1.45 29.67
CA LYS A 3 -3.92 1.90 28.53
C LYS A 3 -3.14 2.09 27.21
N ASN A 4 -1.81 1.94 27.18
CA ASN A 4 -1.01 2.41 26.04
C ASN A 4 -0.83 1.42 24.88
N LYS A 5 -1.14 0.12 25.05
CA LYS A 5 -0.88 -0.88 24.00
C LYS A 5 -1.88 -0.80 22.83
N LYS A 6 -3.16 -0.52 23.10
CA LYS A 6 -4.21 -0.43 22.07
C LYS A 6 -4.01 0.75 21.11
N LEU A 7 -3.59 1.91 21.63
CA LEU A 7 -3.30 3.12 20.83
C LEU A 7 -2.17 2.89 19.81
N SER A 8 -1.18 2.05 20.15
CA SER A 8 -0.07 1.71 19.24
C SER A 8 -0.51 0.86 18.04
N ARG A 9 -1.42 -0.09 18.26
CA ARG A 9 -1.94 -0.97 17.20
C ARG A 9 -2.86 -0.21 16.24
N THR A 10 -3.75 0.64 16.76
CA THR A 10 -4.62 1.47 15.91
C THR A 10 -3.81 2.41 15.03
N ASN A 11 -2.76 3.04 15.59
CA ASN A 11 -1.86 3.90 14.82
C ASN A 11 -1.08 3.12 13.76
N TYR A 12 -0.71 1.87 14.03
CA TYR A 12 -0.04 1.00 13.06
C TYR A 12 -0.98 0.63 11.89
N LEU A 13 -2.21 0.21 12.19
CA LEU A 13 -3.22 -0.11 11.18
C LEU A 13 -3.53 1.12 10.30
N GLN A 14 -3.71 2.30 10.91
CA GLN A 14 -3.97 3.53 10.17
C GLN A 14 -2.81 3.88 9.22
N LYS A 15 -1.55 3.69 9.65
CA LYS A 15 -0.37 3.89 8.78
C LYS A 15 -0.33 2.88 7.63
N GLN A 16 -0.70 1.62 7.88
CA GLN A 16 -0.77 0.61 6.82
C GLN A 16 -1.84 0.98 5.78
N GLU A 17 -3.03 1.39 6.23
CA GLU A 17 -4.12 1.83 5.35
C GLU A 17 -3.72 3.04 4.50
N GLU A 18 -3.06 4.03 5.11
CA GLU A 18 -2.57 5.21 4.40
C GLU A 18 -1.54 4.80 3.32
N LEU A 19 -0.62 3.89 3.66
CA LEU A 19 0.39 3.40 2.74
C LEU A 19 -0.25 2.62 1.58
N VAL A 20 -1.22 1.73 1.84
CA VAL A 20 -1.97 1.02 0.79
C VAL A 20 -2.72 2.00 -0.10
N THR A 21 -3.33 3.03 0.47
CA THR A 21 -4.07 4.06 -0.27
C THR A 21 -3.14 4.83 -1.20
N ASN A 22 -1.95 5.19 -0.74
CA ASN A 22 -0.96 5.88 -1.56
C ASN A 22 -0.44 5.00 -2.71
N LEU A 23 -0.16 3.72 -2.44
CA LEU A 23 0.23 2.77 -3.50
C LEU A 23 -0.87 2.56 -4.55
N LYS A 24 -2.14 2.53 -4.14
CA LYS A 24 -3.28 2.45 -5.07
C LYS A 24 -3.37 3.69 -5.96
N LYS A 25 -3.20 4.89 -5.39
CA LYS A 25 -3.16 6.15 -6.16
C LYS A 25 -2.02 6.14 -7.18
N GLU A 26 -0.83 5.69 -6.77
CA GLU A 26 0.33 5.56 -7.67
C GLU A 26 0.04 4.57 -8.81
N LEU A 27 -0.57 3.42 -8.50
CA LEU A 27 -0.95 2.43 -9.51
C LEU A 27 -1.94 2.99 -10.54
N VAL A 28 -2.92 3.78 -10.10
CA VAL A 28 -3.88 4.46 -11.00
C VAL A 28 -3.14 5.39 -11.94
N LEU A 29 -2.24 6.24 -11.43
CA LEU A 29 -1.46 7.15 -12.27
C LEU A 29 -0.62 6.40 -13.29
N ILE A 30 0.07 5.33 -12.88
CA ILE A 30 0.86 4.53 -13.82
C ILE A 30 -0.01 3.87 -14.88
N ASN A 31 -1.19 3.36 -14.52
CA ASN A 31 -2.13 2.77 -15.48
C ASN A 31 -2.67 3.80 -16.47
N ILE A 32 -2.93 5.04 -16.04
CA ILE A 32 -3.30 6.14 -16.94
C ILE A 32 -2.17 6.38 -17.93
N ARG A 33 -0.93 6.53 -17.46
CA ARG A 33 0.26 6.73 -18.32
C ARG A 33 0.47 5.57 -19.30
N HIS A 34 0.24 4.34 -18.85
CA HIS A 34 0.30 3.15 -19.70
C HIS A 34 -0.75 3.20 -20.82
N LYS A 35 -2.00 3.51 -20.46
CA LYS A 35 -3.11 3.61 -21.41
C LYS A 35 -2.92 4.75 -22.41
N THR A 36 -2.34 5.86 -21.98
CA THR A 36 -2.01 7.00 -22.85
C THR A 36 -0.71 6.80 -23.63
N LYS A 37 -0.13 5.59 -23.63
CA LYS A 37 1.09 5.22 -24.35
C LYS A 37 2.30 6.11 -24.00
N GLN A 38 2.31 6.70 -22.81
CA GLN A 38 3.47 7.43 -22.32
C GLN A 38 4.61 6.45 -22.02
N ASN A 39 5.85 6.91 -22.15
CA ASN A 39 7.02 6.10 -21.86
C ASN A 39 7.07 5.76 -20.37
N ILE A 40 6.74 4.52 -20.03
CA ILE A 40 6.81 4.01 -18.66
C ILE A 40 7.48 2.65 -18.64
N LYS A 41 8.17 2.34 -17.54
CA LYS A 41 8.77 1.02 -17.33
C LYS A 41 7.67 0.04 -16.88
N PRO A 42 7.33 -1.02 -17.64
CA PRO A 42 6.26 -1.96 -17.28
C PRO A 42 6.48 -2.64 -15.92
N HIS A 43 7.74 -2.83 -15.53
CA HIS A 43 8.11 -3.45 -14.26
C HIS A 43 7.67 -2.65 -13.02
N LEU A 44 7.38 -1.34 -13.17
CA LEU A 44 6.85 -0.51 -12.07
C LEU A 44 5.46 -0.97 -11.63
N ILE A 45 4.60 -1.35 -12.59
CA ILE A 45 3.25 -1.87 -12.29
C ILE A 45 3.37 -3.14 -11.42
N LYS A 46 4.26 -4.06 -11.81
CA LYS A 46 4.53 -5.30 -11.07
C LYS A 46 5.04 -5.00 -9.66
N GLN A 47 5.97 -4.06 -9.53
CA GLN A 47 6.54 -3.68 -8.22
C GLN A 47 5.49 -3.08 -7.28
N ILE A 48 4.64 -2.18 -7.76
CA ILE A 48 3.59 -1.57 -6.93
C ILE A 48 2.56 -2.62 -6.48
N LYS A 49 2.11 -3.49 -7.40
CA LYS A 49 1.21 -4.60 -7.04
C LYS A 49 1.82 -5.50 -5.95
N ASN A 50 3.09 -5.88 -6.10
CA ASN A 50 3.79 -6.68 -5.11
C ASN A 50 3.91 -5.96 -3.75
N LYS A 51 4.21 -4.65 -3.75
CA LYS A 51 4.24 -3.86 -2.51
C LYS A 51 2.88 -3.85 -1.81
N ILE A 52 1.78 -3.66 -2.55
CA ILE A 52 0.42 -3.71 -1.99
C ILE A 52 0.16 -5.08 -1.35
N SER A 53 0.44 -6.17 -2.07
CA SER A 53 0.26 -7.54 -1.55
C SER A 53 1.06 -7.78 -0.26
N LYS A 54 2.31 -7.31 -0.19
CA LYS A 54 3.15 -7.45 1.01
C LYS A 54 2.58 -6.68 2.20
N VAL A 55 2.12 -5.46 2.00
CA VAL A 55 1.57 -4.62 3.08
C VAL A 55 0.28 -5.24 3.63
N LEU A 56 -0.59 -5.76 2.74
CA LEU A 56 -1.80 -6.46 3.15
C LEU A 56 -1.49 -7.76 3.89
N ALA A 57 -0.54 -8.57 3.38
CA ALA A 57 -0.15 -9.82 4.02
C ALA A 57 0.39 -9.61 5.44
N LEU A 58 1.23 -8.58 5.64
CA LEU A 58 1.78 -8.23 6.95
C LEU A 58 0.70 -7.74 7.94
N GLY A 59 -0.40 -7.16 7.44
CA GLY A 59 -1.55 -6.79 8.28
C GLY A 59 -2.42 -7.99 8.69
N ILE A 60 -2.46 -9.06 7.88
CA ILE A 60 -3.27 -10.27 8.14
C ILE A 60 -2.58 -11.22 9.13
N THR A 61 -1.25 -11.20 9.22
CA THR A 61 -0.48 -12.12 10.08
C THR A 61 -0.52 -11.83 11.59
N GLU A 62 -1.23 -10.78 12.05
CA GLU A 62 -1.37 -10.43 13.47
C GLU A 62 -2.71 -10.87 14.11
N GLU A 63 -3.42 -11.83 13.49
CA GLU A 63 -4.62 -12.47 14.06
C GLU A 63 -4.31 -13.77 14.82
#